data_AF-A0A821NXW6-F1
#
_entry.id   AF-A0A821NXW6-F1
#
_cell.length_a   1.000
_cell.length_b   1.000
_cell.length_c   1.000
_cell.angle_alpha   90.00
_cell.angle_beta   90.00
_cell.angle_gamma   90.00
#
_symmetry.space_group_name_H-M   'P 1'
#
loop_
_entity.id
_entity.type
_entity.pdbx_description
1 polymer ?
#
loop_
_entity_poly.entity_id
_entity_poly.type
_entity_poly.pdbx_seq_one_letter_code
_entity_poly.pdbx_strand_id
1 'polypeptide(L)'
;MIVSGILEEQVVPIIEDLPYLDSIYVFCCNKSKHKLWVSKHRKIKDIFTEIEPLCELFTNDIKQCDNNLMSISILSKTDCSTRDLNALYPSFMYSKLLREILVQIEDDNQAKTELVEFCCNQCEDNQHELKIIDNFKNTYSSSLALW
;
A
#
# COMPACT_ATOMS: atom_id res chain seq x y z
N MET A 1 0.77 -2.39 15.89
CA MET A 1 1.01 -3.36 16.99
C MET A 1 0.18 -2.97 18.21
N ILE A 2 -0.47 -3.90 18.90
CA ILE A 2 -1.24 -3.62 20.12
C ILE A 2 -0.38 -3.98 21.34
N VAL A 3 -0.26 -3.07 22.31
CA VAL A 3 0.54 -3.24 23.54
C VAL A 3 -0.34 -3.07 24.77
N SER A 4 -0.12 -3.90 25.78
CA SER A 4 -0.81 -3.78 27.07
C SER A 4 -0.33 -2.56 27.85
N GLY A 5 -1.28 -1.90 28.51
CA GLY A 5 -1.08 -0.78 29.43
C GLY A 5 0.03 -0.98 30.48
N ILE A 6 0.25 -2.23 30.87
CA ILE A 6 1.17 -2.62 31.93
C ILE A 6 2.61 -2.69 31.42
N LEU A 7 2.78 -2.97 30.12
CA LEU A 7 4.06 -3.25 29.49
C LEU A 7 4.55 -2.12 28.59
N GLU A 8 3.73 -1.09 28.38
CA GLU A 8 4.02 0.01 27.47
C GLU A 8 5.35 0.71 27.78
N GLU A 9 5.63 1.02 29.06
CA GLU A 9 6.85 1.72 29.48
C GLU A 9 8.13 0.89 29.23
N GLN A 10 8.02 -0.44 29.19
CA GLN A 10 9.13 -1.34 28.94
C GLN A 10 9.29 -1.67 27.46
N VAL A 11 8.18 -1.87 26.76
CA VAL A 11 8.17 -2.38 25.39
C VAL A 11 8.32 -1.27 24.38
N VAL A 12 7.62 -0.14 24.54
CA VAL A 12 7.60 0.93 23.52
C VAL A 12 8.97 1.52 23.24
N PRO A 13 9.84 1.84 24.22
CA PRO A 13 11.17 2.37 23.93
C PRO A 13 12.05 1.42 23.12
N ILE A 14 11.79 0.10 23.18
CA ILE A 14 12.56 -0.91 22.44
C ILE A 14 12.07 -1.00 21.00
N ILE A 15 10.76 -0.82 20.78
CA ILE A 15 10.14 -1.05 19.47
C ILE A 15 9.92 0.24 18.68
N GLU A 16 9.97 1.41 19.30
CA GLU A 16 9.67 2.67 18.60
C GLU A 16 10.66 2.98 17.47
N ASP A 17 11.90 2.53 17.58
CA ASP A 17 12.93 2.75 16.56
C ASP A 17 12.85 1.76 15.39
N LEU A 18 11.98 0.73 15.47
CA LEU A 18 11.89 -0.28 14.43
C LEU A 18 11.33 0.30 13.12
N PRO A 19 12.07 0.25 12.00
CA PRO A 19 11.67 0.93 10.76
C PRO A 19 10.42 0.31 10.12
N TYR A 20 10.15 -0.97 10.37
CA TYR A 20 8.98 -1.70 9.89
C TYR A 20 7.75 -1.57 10.81
N LEU A 21 7.88 -0.84 11.92
CA LEU A 21 6.76 -0.54 12.80
C LEU A 21 6.20 0.84 12.48
N ASP A 22 5.01 0.87 11.90
CA ASP A 22 4.28 2.10 11.56
C ASP A 22 3.60 2.71 12.79
N SER A 23 2.74 1.93 13.45
CA SER A 23 1.88 2.43 14.53
C SER A 23 1.77 1.47 15.71
N ILE A 24 1.72 2.04 16.92
CA ILE A 24 1.51 1.36 18.21
C ILE A 24 0.18 1.81 18.81
N TYR A 25 -0.65 0.84 19.21
CA TYR A 25 -1.92 1.06 19.90
C TYR A 25 -1.79 0.55 21.32
N VAL A 26 -2.11 1.38 22.31
CA VAL A 26 -1.98 1.00 23.72
C VAL A 26 -3.35 0.66 24.28
N PHE A 27 -3.51 -0.52 24.87
CA PHE A 27 -4.76 -0.97 25.49
C PHE A 27 -4.61 -1.06 27.01
N CYS A 28 -5.27 -0.15 27.74
CA CYS A 28 -5.12 0.03 29.19
C CYS A 28 -6.43 0.43 29.86
N CYS A 29 -6.69 -0.07 31.07
CA CYS A 29 -7.89 0.28 31.85
C CYS A 29 -7.91 1.72 32.38
N ASN A 30 -6.82 2.49 32.29
CA ASN A 30 -6.74 3.83 32.88
C ASN A 30 -5.96 4.83 32.01
N LYS A 31 -6.66 5.62 31.17
CA LYS A 31 -6.03 6.62 30.28
C LYS A 31 -5.28 7.74 31.02
N SER A 32 -5.71 8.06 32.24
CA SER A 32 -5.32 9.28 32.95
C SER A 32 -3.85 9.29 33.39
N LYS A 33 -3.27 8.12 33.67
CA LYS A 33 -1.88 7.99 34.13
C LYS A 33 -0.85 8.10 33.00
N HIS A 34 -1.25 7.82 31.76
CA HIS A 34 -0.32 7.54 30.67
C HIS A 34 -0.31 8.61 29.57
N LYS A 35 -1.16 9.64 29.69
CA LYS A 35 -1.32 10.70 28.67
C LYS A 35 -0.05 11.53 28.44
N LEU A 36 0.73 11.79 29.49
CA LEU A 36 2.01 12.51 29.43
C LEU A 36 3.17 11.66 28.86
N TRP A 37 3.06 10.34 28.96
CA TRP A 37 4.05 9.42 28.46
C TRP A 37 3.86 9.18 26.97
N VAL A 38 2.61 9.04 26.52
CA VAL A 38 2.27 8.89 25.10
C VAL A 38 2.71 10.08 24.26
N SER A 39 2.63 11.30 24.77
CA SER A 39 3.09 12.48 24.03
C SER A 39 4.59 12.50 23.76
N LYS A 40 5.38 11.62 24.40
CA LYS A 40 6.83 11.50 24.16
C LYS A 40 7.18 10.55 23.02
N HIS A 41 6.27 9.64 22.65
CA HIS A 41 6.53 8.57 21.70
C HIS A 41 5.78 8.82 20.39
N ARG A 42 6.50 9.07 19.30
CA ARG A 42 5.92 9.50 18.01
C ARG A 42 5.05 8.43 17.35
N LYS A 43 5.33 7.15 17.60
CA LYS A 43 4.62 6.02 16.97
C LYS A 43 3.41 5.53 17.74
N ILE A 44 3.13 6.10 18.91
CA ILE A 44 1.89 5.79 19.63
C ILE A 44 0.76 6.59 18.99
N LYS A 45 -0.23 5.87 18.46
CA LYS A 45 -1.36 6.49 17.78
C LYS A 45 -2.44 6.92 18.76
N ASP A 46 -2.82 6.04 19.70
CA ASP A 46 -3.75 6.37 20.78
C ASP A 46 -3.75 5.32 21.91
N ILE A 47 -4.42 5.66 23.02
CA ILE A 47 -4.70 4.82 24.18
C ILE A 47 -6.19 4.46 24.23
N PHE A 48 -6.48 3.17 24.36
CA PHE A 48 -7.81 2.61 24.39
C PHE A 48 -8.09 1.93 25.73
N THR A 49 -9.27 2.21 26.29
CA THR A 49 -9.81 1.53 27.48
C THR A 49 -10.84 0.47 27.13
N GLU A 50 -11.39 0.56 25.93
CA GLU A 50 -12.46 -0.29 25.42
C GLU A 50 -12.00 -0.91 24.11
N ILE A 51 -12.41 -2.17 23.90
CA ILE A 51 -11.96 -2.96 22.75
C ILE A 51 -12.61 -2.48 21.46
N GLU A 52 -13.86 -2.00 21.51
CA GLU A 52 -14.61 -1.56 20.32
C GLU A 52 -13.94 -0.38 19.60
N PRO A 53 -13.64 0.76 20.26
CA PRO A 53 -12.96 1.87 19.59
C PRO A 53 -11.56 1.50 19.07
N LEU A 54 -10.86 0.60 19.76
CA LEU A 54 -9.58 0.06 19.28
C LEU A 54 -9.76 -0.72 17.99
N CYS A 55 -10.73 -1.64 17.96
CA CYS A 55 -11.02 -2.46 16.79
C CYS A 55 -11.47 -1.62 15.59
N GLU A 56 -12.31 -0.60 15.81
CA GLU A 56 -12.75 0.29 14.74
C GLU A 56 -11.58 1.04 14.10
N LEU A 57 -10.75 1.68 14.92
CA LEU A 57 -9.61 2.45 14.44
C LEU A 57 -8.55 1.55 13.81
N PHE A 58 -8.25 0.42 14.44
CA PHE A 58 -7.33 -0.59 13.91
C PHE A 58 -7.82 -1.16 12.56
N THR A 59 -9.12 -1.43 12.43
CA THR A 59 -9.70 -1.91 11.16
C THR A 59 -9.63 -0.85 10.08
N ASN A 60 -9.88 0.42 10.41
CA ASN A 60 -9.75 1.51 9.47
C ASN A 60 -8.31 1.68 8.98
N ASP A 61 -7.34 1.54 9.89
CA ASP A 61 -5.92 1.63 9.57
C ASP A 61 -5.44 0.46 8.73
N ILE A 62 -5.94 -0.75 8.97
CA ILE A 62 -5.71 -1.90 8.09
C ILE A 62 -6.26 -1.62 6.70
N LYS A 63 -7.50 -1.12 6.59
CA LYS A 63 -8.10 -0.80 5.28
C LYS A 63 -7.29 0.26 4.54
N GLN A 64 -6.77 1.26 5.24
CA GLN A 64 -5.89 2.27 4.65
C GLN A 64 -4.55 1.67 4.21
N CYS A 65 -3.98 0.76 5.00
CA CYS A 65 -2.79 0.00 4.62
C CYS A 65 -3.06 -0.91 3.41
N ASP A 66 -4.18 -1.63 3.38
CA ASP A 66 -4.58 -2.53 2.29
C ASP A 66 -4.85 -1.78 0.98
N ASN A 67 -5.44 -0.59 1.06
CA ASN A 67 -5.58 0.28 -0.11
C ASN A 67 -4.20 0.74 -0.61
N ASN A 68 -3.25 1.05 0.28
CA ASN A 68 -1.86 1.37 -0.10
C ASN A 68 -1.06 0.13 -0.56
N LEU A 69 -1.47 -1.07 -0.14
CA LEU A 69 -0.84 -2.35 -0.42
C LEU A 69 -1.55 -3.13 -1.53
N MET A 70 -2.56 -2.54 -2.20
CA MET A 70 -3.38 -3.22 -3.22
C MET A 70 -2.50 -4.12 -4.07
N SER A 71 -2.65 -5.43 -3.85
CA SER A 71 -1.86 -6.42 -4.54
C SER A 71 -2.30 -6.37 -6.00
N ILE A 72 -1.44 -5.86 -6.87
CA ILE A 72 -1.65 -5.94 -8.31
C ILE A 72 -1.60 -7.42 -8.67
N SER A 73 -2.76 -8.06 -8.82
CA SER A 73 -2.86 -9.41 -9.36
C SER A 73 -2.73 -9.31 -10.88
N ILE A 74 -1.50 -9.41 -11.38
CA ILE A 74 -1.20 -9.34 -12.82
C ILE A 74 -1.67 -10.58 -13.58
N LEU A 75 -1.95 -11.67 -12.87
CA LEU A 75 -2.32 -12.95 -13.49
C LEU A 75 -3.82 -13.20 -13.43
N SER A 76 -4.35 -13.76 -14.51
CA SER A 76 -5.71 -14.28 -14.56
C SER A 76 -5.78 -15.64 -13.85
N LYS A 77 -6.95 -16.01 -13.29
CA LYS A 77 -7.14 -17.30 -12.59
C LYS A 77 -6.78 -18.53 -13.44
N THR A 78 -6.73 -18.38 -14.76
CA THR A 78 -6.37 -19.43 -15.73
C THR A 78 -4.85 -19.66 -15.82
N ASP A 79 -4.03 -18.65 -15.53
CA ASP A 79 -2.55 -18.72 -15.66
C ASP A 79 -1.90 -19.57 -14.55
N CYS A 80 -2.58 -19.74 -13.41
CA CYS A 80 -2.08 -20.52 -12.27
C CYS A 80 -2.05 -22.03 -12.51
N SER A 81 -2.72 -22.54 -13.54
CA SER A 81 -2.84 -23.99 -13.76
C SER A 81 -1.67 -24.61 -14.52
N THR A 82 -0.78 -23.82 -15.15
CA THR A 82 0.20 -24.37 -16.11
C THR A 82 1.62 -23.79 -16.12
N ARG A 83 2.04 -22.82 -15.28
CA ARG A 83 3.33 -22.15 -15.53
C ARG A 83 4.30 -22.02 -14.36
N ASP A 84 5.57 -22.22 -14.76
CA ASP A 84 6.83 -22.15 -14.05
C ASP A 84 6.90 -21.01 -13.01
N LEU A 85 7.08 -21.38 -11.75
CA LEU A 85 7.23 -20.45 -10.62
C LEU A 85 8.40 -19.48 -10.80
N ASN A 86 9.36 -19.79 -11.68
CA ASN A 86 10.45 -18.87 -12.01
C ASN A 86 10.01 -17.69 -12.87
N ALA A 87 8.89 -17.76 -13.61
CA ALA A 87 8.34 -16.65 -14.40
C ALA A 87 7.49 -15.68 -13.56
N LEU A 88 7.06 -16.11 -12.37
CA LEU A 88 6.36 -15.27 -11.39
C LEU A 88 7.25 -14.16 -10.83
N TYR A 89 8.53 -14.44 -10.60
CA TYR A 89 9.46 -13.43 -10.05
C TYR A 89 9.71 -12.28 -11.05
N PRO A 90 10.03 -12.54 -12.35
CA PRO A 90 10.22 -11.50 -13.34
C PRO A 90 8.96 -10.68 -13.62
N SER A 91 7.80 -11.31 -13.82
CA SER A 91 6.54 -10.59 -14.10
C SER A 91 6.11 -9.68 -12.94
N PHE A 92 6.26 -10.17 -11.71
CA PHE A 92 6.05 -9.36 -10.51
C PHE A 92 7.05 -8.19 -10.45
N MET A 93 8.34 -8.44 -10.66
CA MET A 93 9.36 -7.38 -10.65
C MET A 93 9.12 -6.33 -11.74
N TYR A 94 8.78 -6.75 -12.97
CA TYR A 94 8.47 -5.82 -14.07
C TYR A 94 7.23 -4.98 -13.78
N SER A 95 6.20 -5.57 -13.16
CA SER A 95 4.99 -4.83 -12.78
C SER A 95 5.27 -3.77 -11.69
N LYS A 96 6.13 -4.11 -10.71
CA LYS A 96 6.51 -3.20 -9.63
C LYS A 96 7.35 -2.04 -10.17
N LEU A 97 8.32 -2.37 -11.02
CA LEU A 97 9.16 -1.37 -11.69
C LEU A 97 8.31 -0.45 -12.58
N LEU A 98 7.41 -1.00 -13.38
CA LEU A 98 6.51 -0.21 -14.23
C LEU A 98 5.63 0.73 -13.41
N ARG A 99 5.06 0.25 -12.29
CA ARG A 99 4.27 1.10 -11.39
C ARG A 99 5.11 2.23 -10.80
N GLU A 100 6.32 1.93 -10.31
CA GLU A 100 7.20 2.96 -9.75
C GLU A 100 7.56 4.03 -10.78
N ILE A 101 7.87 3.62 -12.01
CA ILE A 101 8.13 4.55 -13.11
C ILE A 101 6.91 5.43 -13.37
N LEU A 102 5.71 4.84 -13.47
CA LEU A 102 4.47 5.57 -13.71
C LEU A 102 4.12 6.55 -12.57
N VAL A 103 4.45 6.23 -11.31
CA VAL A 103 4.20 7.12 -10.17
C VAL A 103 5.25 8.23 -10.07
N GLN A 104 6.50 7.96 -10.48
CA GLN A 104 7.62 8.91 -10.39
C GLN A 104 7.76 9.83 -11.58
N ILE A 105 7.14 9.49 -12.72
CA ILE A 105 7.12 10.36 -13.87
C ILE A 105 6.45 11.68 -13.44
N GLU A 106 7.14 12.79 -13.63
CA GLU A 106 6.48 14.10 -13.49
C GLU A 106 5.27 14.11 -14.42
N ASP A 107 4.22 14.87 -14.06
CA ASP A 107 2.96 14.95 -14.80
C ASP A 107 3.14 15.68 -16.14
N ASP A 108 4.04 15.15 -16.95
CA ASP A 108 4.35 15.55 -18.30
C ASP A 108 3.52 14.66 -19.23
N ASN A 109 2.48 15.29 -19.78
CA ASN A 109 1.62 14.66 -20.77
C ASN A 109 2.40 14.09 -21.97
N GLN A 110 3.62 14.58 -22.23
CA GLN A 110 4.47 14.05 -23.29
C GLN A 110 4.89 12.59 -23.01
N ALA A 111 5.39 12.29 -21.82
CA ALA A 111 5.87 10.94 -21.50
C ALA A 111 4.74 9.89 -21.51
N LYS A 112 3.54 10.28 -21.05
CA LYS A 112 2.33 9.46 -21.19
C LYS A 112 1.98 9.20 -22.66
N THR A 113 2.10 10.22 -23.50
CA THR A 113 1.78 10.11 -24.93
C THR A 113 2.77 9.19 -25.65
N GLU A 114 4.07 9.32 -25.36
CA GLU A 114 5.13 8.46 -25.92
C GLU A 114 4.94 7.00 -25.51
N LEU A 115 4.57 6.73 -24.25
CA LEU A 115 4.27 5.37 -23.78
C LEU A 115 3.05 4.78 -24.50
N VAL A 116 1.99 5.57 -24.69
CA VAL A 116 0.79 5.12 -25.41
C VAL A 116 1.12 4.81 -26.86
N GLU A 117 1.90 5.66 -27.53
CA GLU A 117 2.33 5.45 -28.92
C GLU A 117 3.19 4.20 -29.06
N PHE A 118 4.16 4.01 -28.18
CA PHE A 118 4.98 2.80 -28.12
C PHE A 118 4.11 1.54 -27.98
N CYS A 119 3.17 1.53 -27.04
CA CYS A 119 2.28 0.39 -26.81
C CYS A 119 1.35 0.12 -28.01
N CYS A 120 0.82 1.17 -28.66
CA CYS A 120 -0.01 1.01 -29.86
C CYS A 120 0.76 0.35 -31.00
N ASN A 121 2.00 0.78 -31.25
CA ASN A 121 2.85 0.21 -32.32
C ASN A 121 3.22 -1.25 -32.05
N GLN A 122 3.35 -1.65 -30.78
CA GLN A 122 3.65 -3.03 -30.39
C GLN A 122 2.42 -3.96 -30.44
N CYS A 123 1.21 -3.39 -30.40
CA CYS A 123 -0.06 -4.11 -30.30
C CYS A 123 -0.98 -3.91 -31.53
N GLU A 124 -0.44 -3.50 -32.69
CA GLU A 124 -1.23 -3.11 -33.88
C GLU A 124 -2.25 -4.17 -34.30
N ASP A 125 -1.92 -5.46 -34.15
CA ASP A 125 -2.79 -6.58 -34.55
C ASP A 125 -3.80 -7.00 -33.46
N ASN A 126 -3.73 -6.44 -32.25
CA ASN A 126 -4.54 -6.87 -31.11
C ASN A 126 -5.57 -5.81 -30.68
N GLN A 127 -6.76 -5.89 -31.28
CA GLN A 127 -7.93 -5.04 -30.99
C GLN A 127 -8.31 -4.99 -29.49
N HIS A 128 -8.05 -6.06 -28.73
CA HIS A 128 -8.35 -6.08 -27.29
C HIS A 128 -7.33 -5.25 -26.51
N GLU A 129 -6.04 -5.39 -26.81
CA GLU A 129 -4.98 -4.61 -26.17
C GLU A 129 -5.07 -3.13 -26.53
N LEU A 130 -5.40 -2.80 -27.79
CA LEU A 130 -5.64 -1.41 -28.20
C LEU A 130 -6.75 -0.73 -27.40
N LYS A 131 -7.82 -1.45 -27.03
CA LYS A 131 -8.88 -0.91 -26.17
C LYS A 131 -8.39 -0.66 -24.74
N ILE A 132 -7.50 -1.51 -24.22
CA ILE A 132 -6.90 -1.30 -22.90
C ILE A 132 -6.00 -0.07 -22.92
N ILE A 133 -5.20 0.09 -23.97
CA ILE A 133 -4.30 1.24 -24.16
C ILE A 133 -5.12 2.54 -24.30
N ASP A 134 -6.21 2.53 -25.07
CA ASP A 134 -7.10 3.70 -25.20
C ASP A 134 -7.78 4.04 -23.87
N ASN A 135 -8.24 3.04 -23.12
CA ASN A 135 -8.77 3.26 -21.79
C ASN A 135 -7.71 3.88 -20.85
N PHE A 136 -6.47 3.38 -20.85
CA PHE A 136 -5.37 3.97 -20.09
C PHE A 136 -5.12 5.42 -20.51
N LYS A 137 -5.02 5.71 -21.81
CA LYS A 137 -4.83 7.07 -22.33
C LYS A 137 -5.88 8.04 -21.79
N ASN A 138 -7.15 7.63 -21.76
CA ASN A 138 -8.27 8.50 -21.40
C ASN A 138 -8.54 8.58 -19.88
N THR A 139 -8.21 7.54 -19.11
CA THR A 139 -8.57 7.45 -17.69
C THR A 139 -7.39 7.63 -16.73
N TYR A 140 -6.16 7.40 -17.18
CA TYR A 140 -4.98 7.53 -16.33
C TYR A 140 -4.67 9.00 -16.01
N SER A 141 -4.47 9.29 -14.73
CA SER A 141 -3.99 10.57 -14.20
C SER A 141 -2.98 10.28 -13.11
N SER A 142 -1.88 11.03 -13.07
CA SER A 142 -0.82 10.88 -12.06
C SER A 142 -1.38 11.01 -10.62
N SER A 143 -2.43 11.83 -10.44
CA SER A 143 -3.17 11.96 -9.18
C SER A 143 -3.99 10.74 -8.77
N LEU A 144 -4.35 9.87 -9.72
CA LEU A 144 -5.07 8.61 -9.50
C LEU A 144 -4.12 7.40 -9.39
N ALA A 145 -2.83 7.58 -9.70
CA ALA A 145 -1.84 6.49 -9.70
C ALA A 145 -1.54 5.92 -8.29
N LEU A 146 -1.97 6.62 -7.23
CA LEU A 146 -1.80 6.25 -5.83
C LEU A 146 -3.06 5.61 -5.20
N TRP A 147 -4.14 5.44 -5.96
CA TRP A 147 -5.38 4.82 -5.50
C TRP A 147 -5.58 3.42 -6.07
#